data_AF-Q0U957-F1
#
_entry.id   AF-Q0U957-F1
#
_cell.length_a   1.000
_cell.length_b   1.000
_cell.length_c   1.000
_cell.angle_alpha   90.00
_cell.angle_beta   90.00
_cell.angle_gamma   90.00
#
_symmetry.space_group_name_H-M   'P 1'
#
loop_
_entity.id
_entity.type
_entity.pdbx_description
1 polymer ?
#
loop_
_entity_poly.entity_id
_entity_poly.type
_entity_poly.pdbx_seq_one_letter_code
_entity_poly.pdbx_strand_id
1 'polypeptide(L)'
;MASPPAQERPDVPLHGGFTRFELELEFVQCLANPVYLNYLATQKYFDKPEFVAYLDYLQYFAEPKYIKFLHHPGPTLRALELLQQERFRQDIITPGLANKLQIEGQRNAVPSQKD
;
A
#
# COMPACT_ATOMS: atom_id res chain seq x y z
N MET A 1 10.28 -2.95 -13.71
CA MET A 1 9.91 -2.85 -15.14
C MET A 1 8.73 -1.90 -15.19
N ALA A 2 8.83 -0.76 -15.85
CA ALA A 2 7.66 0.09 -16.04
C ALA A 2 6.66 -0.68 -16.92
N SER A 3 5.44 -0.89 -16.43
CA SER A 3 4.36 -1.44 -17.25
C SER A 3 4.22 -0.59 -18.52
N PRO A 4 4.10 -1.20 -19.72
CA PRO A 4 3.88 -0.44 -20.94
C PRO A 4 2.59 0.40 -20.78
N PRO A 5 2.57 1.66 -21.24
CA PRO A 5 1.38 2.49 -21.13
C PRO A 5 0.20 1.77 -21.75
N ALA A 6 -0.92 1.72 -21.03
CA ALA A 6 -2.14 1.09 -21.49
C ALA A 6 -2.46 1.62 -22.90
N GLN A 7 -2.68 0.70 -23.86
CA GLN A 7 -3.20 1.05 -25.18
C GLN A 7 -4.40 1.99 -24.98
N GLU A 8 -4.39 3.15 -25.61
CA GLU A 8 -5.45 4.17 -25.50
C GLU A 8 -6.80 3.51 -25.82
N ARG A 9 -7.51 3.11 -24.77
CA ARG A 9 -8.89 2.67 -24.88
C ARG A 9 -9.74 3.93 -24.81
N PRO A 10 -10.53 4.26 -25.85
CA PRO A 10 -11.25 5.53 -25.95
C PRO A 10 -12.17 5.83 -24.75
N ASP A 11 -12.58 4.79 -24.02
CA ASP A 11 -13.50 4.86 -22.88
C ASP A 11 -12.81 5.06 -21.51
N VAL A 12 -11.49 4.91 -21.41
CA VAL A 12 -10.77 4.97 -20.13
C VAL A 12 -9.93 6.24 -20.04
N PRO A 13 -10.28 7.23 -19.19
CA PRO A 13 -9.47 8.41 -18.98
C PRO A 13 -8.05 8.04 -18.52
N LEU A 14 -7.05 8.66 -19.15
CA LEU A 14 -5.65 8.51 -18.79
C LEU A 14 -5.16 9.73 -18.00
N HIS A 15 -4.37 9.46 -16.96
CA HIS A 15 -3.73 10.44 -16.11
C HIS A 15 -2.21 10.29 -16.26
N GLY A 16 -1.56 11.20 -17.00
CA GLY A 16 -0.13 11.09 -17.28
C GLY A 16 0.27 9.81 -18.04
N GLY A 17 -0.65 9.24 -18.83
CA GLY A 17 -0.44 7.99 -19.57
C GLY A 17 -0.85 6.72 -18.82
N PHE A 18 -1.30 6.83 -17.56
CA PHE A 18 -1.75 5.69 -16.76
C PHE A 18 -3.25 5.75 -16.51
N THR A 19 -3.89 4.59 -16.48
CA THR A 19 -5.26 4.46 -16.01
C THR A 19 -5.33 4.69 -14.50
N ARG A 20 -6.51 5.08 -14.01
CA ARG A 20 -6.77 5.18 -12.56
C ARG A 20 -6.38 3.90 -11.81
N PHE A 21 -6.68 2.73 -12.37
CA PHE A 21 -6.37 1.45 -11.76
C PHE A 21 -4.85 1.25 -11.60
N GLU A 22 -4.05 1.59 -12.61
CA GLU A 22 -2.59 1.47 -12.53
C GLU A 22 -2.00 2.40 -11.45
N LEU A 23 -2.51 3.64 -11.35
CA LEU A 23 -2.09 4.57 -10.31
C LEU A 23 -2.45 4.07 -8.91
N GLU A 24 -3.67 3.57 -8.74
CA GLU A 24 -4.14 2.96 -7.48
C GLU A 24 -3.30 1.72 -7.11
N LEU A 25 -3.00 0.87 -8.09
CA LEU A 25 -2.21 -0.34 -7.89
C LEU A 25 -0.78 -0.02 -7.45
N GLU A 26 -0.10 0.91 -8.12
CA GLU A 26 1.25 1.35 -7.73
C GLU A 26 1.23 1.96 -6.32
N PHE A 27 0.25 2.83 -6.04
CA PHE A 27 0.10 3.44 -4.74
C PHE A 27 -0.11 2.41 -3.62
N VAL A 28 -1.03 1.46 -3.80
CA VAL A 28 -1.32 0.40 -2.83
C VAL A 28 -0.08 -0.47 -2.58
N GLN A 29 0.70 -0.77 -3.62
CA GLN A 29 1.96 -1.50 -3.45
C GLN A 29 3.01 -0.72 -2.64
N CYS A 30 3.08 0.61 -2.77
CA CYS A 30 3.95 1.44 -1.94
C CYS A 30 3.62 1.37 -0.44
N LEU A 31 2.35 1.14 -0.08
CA LEU A 31 1.92 1.03 1.33
C LEU A 31 2.50 -0.19 2.04
N ALA A 32 3.02 -1.18 1.31
CA ALA A 32 3.71 -2.33 1.89
C ALA A 32 5.02 -1.94 2.61
N ASN A 33 5.57 -0.75 2.33
CA ASN A 33 6.81 -0.27 2.92
C ASN A 33 6.53 0.57 4.18
N PRO A 34 6.91 0.11 5.40
CA PRO A 34 6.69 0.86 6.64
C PRO A 34 7.35 2.25 6.67
N VAL A 35 8.47 2.43 5.97
CA VAL A 35 9.15 3.74 5.87
C VAL A 35 8.26 4.73 5.11
N TYR A 36 7.56 4.27 4.08
CA TYR A 36 6.63 5.10 3.33
C TYR A 36 5.37 5.42 4.15
N LEU A 37 4.86 4.47 4.93
CA LEU A 37 3.76 4.73 5.88
C LEU A 37 4.14 5.80 6.92
N ASN A 38 5.36 5.70 7.47
CA ASN A 38 5.88 6.70 8.39
C ASN A 38 5.96 8.08 7.72
N TYR A 39 6.48 8.16 6.49
CA TYR A 39 6.50 9.40 5.72
C TYR A 39 5.09 9.99 5.55
N LEU A 40 4.10 9.22 5.13
CA LEU A 40 2.71 9.68 4.99
C LEU A 40 2.14 10.21 6.32
N ALA A 41 2.44 9.55 7.44
CA ALA A 41 2.05 10.00 8.77
C ALA A 41 2.71 11.33 9.16
N THR A 42 4.00 11.50 8.89
CA THR A 42 4.71 12.77 9.17
C THR A 42 4.16 13.94 8.35
N GLN A 43 3.70 13.67 7.13
CA GLN A 43 3.03 14.64 6.26
C GLN A 43 1.54 14.85 6.62
N LYS A 44 1.06 14.24 7.71
CA LYS A 44 -0.29 14.43 8.25
C LYS A 44 -1.41 14.01 7.29
N TYR A 45 -1.12 13.09 6.35
CA TYR A 45 -2.15 12.56 5.46
C TYR A 45 -3.19 11.74 6.21
N PHE A 46 -2.77 10.98 7.22
CA PHE A 46 -3.65 10.13 8.02
C PHE A 46 -4.59 10.89 8.97
N ASP A 47 -4.36 12.19 9.18
CA ASP A 47 -5.23 13.07 9.97
C ASP A 47 -6.41 13.60 9.13
N LYS A 48 -6.34 13.46 7.80
CA LYS A 48 -7.37 13.92 6.87
C LYS A 48 -8.44 12.84 6.68
N PRO A 49 -9.70 13.09 7.05
CA PRO A 49 -10.75 12.07 6.94
C PRO A 49 -11.01 11.62 5.49
N GLU A 50 -10.82 12.51 4.52
CA GLU A 50 -10.97 12.20 3.09
C GLU A 50 -9.91 11.20 2.63
N PHE A 51 -8.69 11.30 3.17
CA PHE A 51 -7.62 10.36 2.85
C PHE A 51 -7.84 9.00 3.50
N VAL A 52 -8.32 8.97 4.75
CA VAL A 52 -8.70 7.71 5.41
C VAL A 52 -9.84 7.01 4.66
N ALA A 53 -10.85 7.77 4.21
CA ALA A 53 -11.92 7.24 3.37
C ALA A 53 -11.40 6.70 2.02
N TYR A 54 -10.38 7.34 1.43
CA TYR A 54 -9.74 6.82 0.23
C TYR A 54 -9.00 5.51 0.48
N LEU A 55 -8.29 5.37 1.61
CA LEU A 55 -7.66 4.11 2.00
C LEU A 55 -8.71 2.99 2.22
N ASP A 56 -9.88 3.33 2.77
CA ASP A 56 -10.99 2.38 2.91
C ASP A 56 -11.54 1.95 1.55
N TYR A 57 -11.71 2.89 0.63
CA TYR A 57 -12.07 2.58 -0.75
C TYR A 57 -11.08 1.59 -1.40
N LEU A 58 -9.77 1.73 -1.18
CA LEU A 58 -8.74 0.85 -1.74
C LEU A 58 -8.76 -0.59 -1.19
N GLN A 59 -9.58 -0.89 -0.18
CA GLN A 59 -9.73 -2.27 0.35
C GLN A 59 -10.22 -3.27 -0.71
N TYR A 60 -10.81 -2.82 -1.82
CA TYR A 60 -11.22 -3.69 -2.93
C TYR A 60 -10.08 -4.53 -3.53
N PHE A 61 -8.81 -4.10 -3.38
CA PHE A 61 -7.66 -4.90 -3.80
C PHE A 61 -7.54 -6.25 -3.07
N ALA A 62 -8.22 -6.43 -1.94
CA ALA A 62 -8.31 -7.71 -1.24
C ALA A 62 -9.15 -8.76 -2.00
N GLU A 63 -10.03 -8.35 -2.92
CA GLU A 63 -10.84 -9.31 -3.66
C GLU A 63 -9.97 -10.19 -4.59
N PRO A 64 -10.32 -11.48 -4.78
CA PRO A 64 -9.56 -12.39 -5.64
C PRO A 64 -9.32 -11.89 -7.07
N LYS A 65 -10.24 -11.07 -7.58
CA LYS A 65 -10.15 -10.46 -8.91
C LYS A 65 -8.98 -9.48 -9.04
N TYR A 66 -8.63 -8.77 -7.96
CA TYR A 66 -7.65 -7.68 -7.96
C TYR A 66 -6.35 -8.05 -7.25
N ILE A 67 -6.39 -8.91 -6.23
CA ILE A 67 -5.21 -9.32 -5.45
C ILE A 67 -4.08 -9.88 -6.31
N LYS A 68 -4.41 -10.53 -7.43
CA LYS A 68 -3.47 -11.11 -8.38
C LYS A 68 -2.53 -10.10 -9.06
N PHE A 69 -2.85 -8.81 -8.99
CA PHE A 69 -2.02 -7.75 -9.56
C PHE A 69 -0.98 -7.21 -8.55
N LEU A 70 -1.07 -7.57 -7.27
CA LEU A 70 -0.11 -7.15 -6.24
C LEU A 70 1.14 -8.03 -6.24
N HIS A 71 2.34 -7.44 -6.23
CA HIS A 71 3.59 -8.20 -6.09
C HIS A 71 3.75 -8.84 -4.70
N HIS A 72 3.30 -8.13 -3.65
CA HIS A 72 3.42 -8.56 -2.25
C HIS A 72 2.07 -8.48 -1.53
N PRO A 73 1.09 -9.33 -1.88
CA PRO A 73 -0.28 -9.18 -1.41
C PRO A 73 -0.41 -9.21 0.11
N GLY A 74 0.31 -10.09 0.81
CA GLY A 74 0.25 -10.19 2.27
C GLY A 74 0.64 -8.89 2.99
N PRO A 75 1.88 -8.38 2.82
CA PRO A 75 2.31 -7.11 3.42
C PRO A 75 1.44 -5.91 3.00
N THR A 76 1.05 -5.84 1.71
CA THR A 76 0.23 -4.75 1.19
C THR A 76 -1.16 -4.71 1.81
N LEU A 77 -1.88 -5.84 1.82
CA LEU A 77 -3.23 -5.90 2.39
C LEU A 77 -3.21 -5.69 3.90
N ARG A 78 -2.22 -6.28 4.60
CA ARG A 78 -2.03 -6.04 6.03
C ARG A 78 -1.81 -4.56 6.33
N ALA A 79 -1.05 -3.85 5.51
CA ALA A 79 -0.85 -2.42 5.67
C ALA A 79 -2.16 -1.63 5.51
N LEU A 80 -2.94 -1.91 4.46
CA LEU A 80 -4.24 -1.27 4.25
C LEU A 80 -5.20 -1.52 5.42
N GLU A 81 -5.29 -2.76 5.91
CA GLU A 81 -6.11 -3.11 7.08
C GLU A 81 -5.67 -2.38 8.35
N LEU A 82 -4.35 -2.34 8.62
CA LEU A 82 -3.80 -1.62 9.77
C LEU A 82 -4.08 -0.12 9.69
N LEU A 83 -4.03 0.48 8.51
CA LEU A 83 -4.33 1.90 8.30
C LEU A 83 -5.79 2.27 8.60
N GLN A 84 -6.73 1.31 8.61
CA GLN A 84 -8.10 1.57 9.07
C GLN A 84 -8.18 1.78 10.58
N GLN A 85 -7.20 1.30 11.34
CA GLN A 85 -7.13 1.48 12.78
C GLN A 85 -6.55 2.86 13.13
N GLU A 86 -7.35 3.71 13.76
CA GLU A 86 -6.93 5.06 14.17
C GLU A 86 -5.65 5.04 15.01
N ARG A 87 -5.57 4.10 15.96
CA ARG A 87 -4.38 3.91 16.80
C ARG A 87 -3.13 3.64 15.97
N PHE A 88 -3.22 2.79 14.95
CA PHE A 88 -2.07 2.50 14.10
C PHE A 88 -1.65 3.74 13.29
N ARG A 89 -2.62 4.51 12.77
CA ARG A 89 -2.35 5.78 12.08
C ARG A 89 -1.59 6.78 12.96
N GLN A 90 -1.92 6.82 14.25
CA GLN A 90 -1.22 7.65 15.24
C GLN A 90 0.16 7.08 15.59
N ASP A 91 0.28 5.78 15.78
CA ASP A 91 1.52 5.14 16.24
C ASP A 91 2.60 5.10 15.14
N ILE A 92 2.22 4.90 13.87
CA ILE A 92 3.16 4.72 12.74
C ILE A 92 3.96 5.98 12.40
N ILE A 93 3.58 7.15 12.92
CA ILE A 93 4.40 8.38 12.84
C ILE A 93 5.74 8.22 13.58
N THR A 94 5.83 7.30 14.54
CA THR A 94 7.04 7.04 15.31
C THR A 94 8.02 6.18 14.49
N PRO A 95 9.24 6.66 14.20
CA PRO A 95 10.21 5.91 13.40
C PRO A 95 10.55 4.52 13.97
N GLY A 96 10.50 4.37 15.31
CA GLY A 96 10.73 3.09 15.98
C GLY A 96 9.74 1.99 15.58
N LEU A 97 8.46 2.34 15.38
CA LEU A 97 7.46 1.37 14.92
C LEU A 97 7.70 0.98 13.46
N ALA A 98 8.01 1.95 12.59
CA ALA A 98 8.33 1.69 11.20
C ALA A 98 9.54 0.76 11.04
N ASN A 99 10.63 1.03 11.78
CA ASN A 99 11.82 0.19 11.81
C ASN A 99 11.51 -1.24 12.29
N LYS A 100 10.69 -1.38 13.33
CA LYS A 100 10.26 -2.70 13.84
C LYS A 100 9.50 -3.48 12.76
N LEU A 101 8.51 -2.86 12.12
CA LEU A 101 7.74 -3.50 11.05
C LEU A 101 8.61 -3.89 9.86
N GLN A 102 9.60 -3.06 9.51
CA GLN A 102 10.54 -3.35 8.44
C GLN A 102 11.43 -4.55 8.77
N ILE A 103 11.91 -4.67 10.02
CA ILE A 103 12.67 -5.84 10.48
C ILE A 103 11.79 -7.09 10.50
N GLU A 104 10.55 -7.00 10.97
CA GLU A 104 9.60 -8.11 10.96
C GLU A 104 9.29 -8.60 9.55
N GLY A 105 9.08 -7.67 8.60
CA GLY A 105 8.87 -8.01 7.18
C GLY A 105 10.07 -8.76 6.59
N GLN A 106 11.29 -8.33 6.91
CA GLN A 106 12.52 -9.02 6.48
C GLN A 106 12.65 -10.41 7.09
N ARG A 107 12.35 -10.55 8.39
CA ARG A 107 12.40 -11.85 9.08
C ARG A 107 11.42 -12.85 8.48
N ASN A 108 10.21 -12.41 8.14
CA ASN A 108 9.20 -13.28 7.52
C ASN A 108 9.55 -13.68 6.08
N ALA A 109 10.40 -12.89 5.40
CA ALA A 109 10.85 -13.18 4.04
C ALA A 109 12.05 -14.15 3.99
N VAL A 110 12.81 -14.29 5.08
CA VAL A 110 13.90 -15.27 5.17
C VAL A 110 13.28 -16.62 5.56
N PRO A 111 13.28 -17.64 4.68
CA PRO A 111 12.87 -18.98 5.09
C PRO A 111 13.77 -19.43 6.23
N SER A 112 13.17 -19.83 7.35
CA SER A 112 13.93 -20.47 8.42
C SER A 112 14.64 -21.68 7.82
N GLN A 113 15.98 -21.69 7.86
CA GLN A 113 16.77 -22.88 7.57
C GLN A 113 16.29 -23.94 8.56
N LYS A 114 15.44 -24.87 8.11
CA LYS A 114 15.19 -26.11 8.84
C LYS A 114 16.28 -27.05 8.36
N ASP A 115 17.16 -27.38 9.31
CA ASP A 115 18.19 -28.42 9.18
C ASP A 115 17.62 -29.76 8.69
#